data_AF-A0A0C1KW83-F1
#
_entry.id   AF-A0A0C1KW83-F1
#
_cell.length_a   1.000
_cell.length_b   1.000
_cell.length_c   1.000
_cell.angle_alpha   90.00
_cell.angle_beta   90.00
_cell.angle_gamma   90.00
#
_symmetry.space_group_name_H-M   'P 1'
#
loop_
_entity.id
_entity.type
_entity.pdbx_description
1 polymer ?
#
loop_
_entity_poly.entity_id
_entity_poly.type
_entity_poly.pdbx_seq_one_letter_code
_entity_poly.pdbx_strand_id
1 'polypeptide(L)'
;MFTSKQQLSGGMGVDPEIAAFFVDRKVPSGNMYWKGRYLYVARGTGYLFIPLFFDLQWKAGIEKEFLLNEEYVGLMEQILHQAACYEFGDLDFDSHIRNIDQLIAPHSRQQWLLEGLRTYFSRKPLVTDGELGTSNSALNRGDALLYLLTVPDVPADIIRKTIDYWYLLVPSFLLMDDIMDLKEDQEKNEESSMWHYGFDAAGVRAAVSEVESNFARLEEVNPLLGQFFRSTLEQKKQTPYFQTILND
;
A
#
# COMPACT_ATOMS: atom_id res chain seq x y z
N MET A 1 15.80 -7.97 -12.47
CA MET A 1 16.54 -6.98 -11.65
C MET A 1 15.87 -6.96 -10.28
N PHE A 2 16.63 -7.19 -9.20
CA PHE A 2 16.13 -7.31 -7.83
C PHE A 2 16.20 -5.97 -7.10
N THR A 3 15.32 -5.74 -6.12
CA THR A 3 15.40 -4.56 -5.26
C THR A 3 16.52 -4.77 -4.23
N SER A 4 17.54 -3.91 -4.27
CA SER A 4 18.68 -4.02 -3.35
C SER A 4 18.48 -3.15 -2.11
N LYS A 5 19.23 -3.45 -1.03
CA LYS A 5 19.29 -2.60 0.17
C LYS A 5 19.65 -1.15 -0.19
N GLN A 6 20.64 -0.98 -1.07
CA GLN A 6 21.08 0.33 -1.54
C GLN A 6 20.00 1.07 -2.31
N GLN A 7 19.16 0.36 -3.06
CA GLN A 7 18.04 0.96 -3.76
C GLN A 7 16.98 1.47 -2.78
N LEU A 8 16.65 0.69 -1.74
CA LEU A 8 15.70 1.12 -0.71
C LEU A 8 16.26 2.29 0.12
N SER A 9 17.49 2.18 0.62
CA SER A 9 18.05 3.19 1.51
C SER A 9 18.50 4.45 0.76
N GLY A 10 19.33 4.30 -0.27
CA GLY A 10 19.87 5.42 -1.03
C GLY A 10 18.91 6.01 -2.06
N GLY A 11 17.96 5.21 -2.56
CA GLY A 11 17.02 5.63 -3.60
C GLY A 11 15.62 5.99 -3.09
N MET A 12 15.19 5.42 -1.96
CA MET A 12 13.83 5.62 -1.41
C MET A 12 13.83 6.08 0.06
N GLY A 13 15.01 6.33 0.65
CA GLY A 13 15.14 6.87 2.01
C GLY A 13 14.66 5.94 3.12
N VAL A 14 14.62 4.63 2.86
CA VAL A 14 14.32 3.61 3.88
C VAL A 14 15.49 3.50 4.84
N ASP A 15 15.22 3.45 6.14
CA ASP A 15 16.26 3.16 7.13
C ASP A 15 17.08 1.91 6.74
N PRO A 16 18.42 1.94 6.82
CA PRO A 16 19.27 0.82 6.37
C PRO A 16 18.98 -0.52 7.06
N GLU A 17 18.55 -0.50 8.32
CA GLU A 17 18.23 -1.71 9.08
C GLU A 17 16.89 -2.29 8.63
N ILE A 18 15.86 -1.44 8.44
CA ILE A 18 14.57 -1.85 7.87
C ILE A 18 14.77 -2.40 6.45
N ALA A 19 15.56 -1.71 5.63
CA ALA A 19 15.90 -2.14 4.27
C ALA A 19 16.62 -3.50 4.28
N ALA A 20 17.60 -3.68 5.17
CA ALA A 20 18.33 -4.93 5.30
C ALA A 20 17.42 -6.08 5.75
N PHE A 21 16.59 -5.83 6.76
CA PHE A 21 15.66 -6.80 7.32
C PHE A 21 14.77 -7.41 6.23
N PHE A 22 14.08 -6.57 5.43
CA PHE A 22 13.15 -7.07 4.41
C PHE A 22 13.83 -7.62 3.16
N VAL A 23 14.97 -7.08 2.75
CA VAL A 23 15.70 -7.61 1.58
C VAL A 23 16.29 -8.99 1.85
N ASP A 24 16.78 -9.23 3.07
CA ASP A 24 17.37 -10.52 3.45
C ASP A 24 16.33 -11.53 3.96
N ARG A 25 15.09 -11.08 4.21
CA ARG A 25 14.01 -11.94 4.70
C ARG A 25 13.68 -13.03 3.68
N LYS A 26 13.43 -14.24 4.18
CA LYS A 26 12.97 -15.35 3.35
C LYS A 26 11.47 -15.23 3.11
N VAL A 27 11.05 -15.61 1.91
CA VAL A 27 9.62 -15.76 1.61
C VAL A 27 8.98 -16.76 2.57
N PRO A 28 7.84 -16.42 3.22
CA PRO A 28 7.14 -17.33 4.11
C PRO A 28 6.59 -18.54 3.34
N SER A 29 6.82 -19.74 3.89
CA SER A 29 6.40 -20.98 3.24
C SER A 29 4.88 -21.09 3.18
N GLY A 30 4.35 -21.49 2.02
CA GLY A 30 2.90 -21.69 1.83
C GLY A 30 2.08 -20.40 1.75
N ASN A 31 2.72 -19.22 1.80
CA ASN A 31 2.00 -17.96 1.74
C ASN A 31 1.61 -17.60 0.29
N MET A 32 0.31 -17.39 0.08
CA MET A 32 -0.26 -17.09 -1.25
C MET A 32 0.22 -15.76 -1.84
N TYR A 33 0.54 -14.77 -1.00
CA TYR A 33 1.02 -13.47 -1.46
C TYR A 33 2.36 -13.54 -2.21
N TRP A 34 3.22 -14.47 -1.76
CA TRP A 34 4.51 -14.75 -2.38
C TRP A 34 4.49 -16.05 -3.20
N LYS A 35 3.32 -16.54 -3.63
CA LYS A 35 3.20 -17.77 -4.42
C LYS A 35 4.09 -17.70 -5.67
N GLY A 36 5.00 -18.67 -5.79
CA GLY A 36 5.95 -18.73 -6.91
C GLY A 36 7.07 -17.68 -6.88
N ARG A 37 7.25 -16.95 -5.77
CA ARG A 37 8.32 -15.96 -5.61
C ARG A 37 9.49 -16.53 -4.82
N TYR A 38 10.69 -16.09 -5.19
CA TYR A 38 11.95 -16.41 -4.49
C TYR A 38 12.47 -15.27 -3.62
N LEU A 39 12.00 -14.04 -3.88
CA LEU A 39 12.44 -12.82 -3.20
C LEU A 39 11.28 -12.27 -2.39
N TYR A 40 11.54 -11.85 -1.16
CA TYR A 40 10.55 -11.21 -0.30
C TYR A 40 10.15 -9.84 -0.83
N VAL A 41 11.14 -9.04 -1.24
CA VAL A 41 10.95 -7.75 -1.93
C VAL A 41 11.33 -7.91 -3.40
N ALA A 42 10.34 -8.26 -4.24
CA ALA A 42 10.51 -8.29 -5.69
C ALA A 42 10.46 -6.88 -6.30
N ARG A 43 10.82 -6.77 -7.59
CA ARG A 43 10.65 -5.53 -8.35
C ARG A 43 9.17 -5.43 -8.75
N GLY A 44 8.47 -4.41 -8.23
CA GLY A 44 7.05 -4.17 -8.46
C GLY A 44 6.43 -3.43 -7.28
N THR A 45 5.46 -2.58 -7.55
CA THR A 45 4.73 -1.77 -6.55
C THR A 45 4.14 -2.66 -5.45
N GLY A 46 3.60 -3.82 -5.82
CA GLY A 46 3.02 -4.81 -4.90
C GLY A 46 3.97 -5.37 -3.83
N TYR A 47 5.29 -5.31 -3.95
CA TYR A 47 6.19 -5.76 -2.86
C TYR A 47 6.98 -4.62 -2.22
N LEU A 48 7.16 -3.52 -2.95
CA LEU A 48 7.94 -2.37 -2.49
C LEU A 48 7.27 -1.62 -1.35
N PHE A 49 5.93 -1.61 -1.28
CA PHE A 49 5.24 -0.89 -0.19
C PHE A 49 5.59 -1.45 1.20
N ILE A 50 5.96 -2.74 1.34
CA ILE A 50 6.22 -3.36 2.64
C ILE A 50 7.36 -2.65 3.39
N PRO A 51 8.62 -2.63 2.89
CA PRO A 51 9.70 -1.94 3.58
C PRO A 51 9.45 -0.43 3.71
N LEU A 52 8.78 0.18 2.73
CA LEU A 52 8.43 1.60 2.77
C LEU A 52 7.45 1.93 3.89
N PHE A 53 6.42 1.10 4.07
CA PHE A 53 5.40 1.32 5.08
C PHE A 53 5.91 1.07 6.49
N PHE A 54 6.81 0.10 6.68
CA PHE A 54 7.50 -0.10 7.96
C PHE A 54 8.43 1.07 8.29
N ASP A 55 9.11 1.64 7.30
CA ASP A 55 9.91 2.85 7.49
C ASP A 55 9.04 4.08 7.80
N LEU A 56 7.86 4.20 7.20
CA LEU A 56 6.89 5.25 7.55
C LEU A 56 6.31 5.06 8.96
N GLN A 57 6.05 3.83 9.41
CA GLN A 57 5.68 3.52 10.80
C GLN A 57 6.77 3.97 11.78
N TRP A 58 8.03 3.70 11.46
CA TRP A 58 9.17 4.17 12.27
C TRP A 58 9.23 5.70 12.32
N LYS A 59 9.11 6.36 11.16
CA LYS A 59 9.06 7.84 11.06
C LYS A 59 7.83 8.46 11.74
N ALA A 60 6.76 7.70 11.93
CA ALA A 60 5.61 8.13 12.71
C ALA A 60 5.90 8.08 14.23
N GLY A 61 6.80 7.20 14.67
CA GLY A 61 7.26 7.09 16.06
C GLY A 61 7.17 5.69 16.67
N ILE A 62 6.92 4.64 15.88
CA ILE A 62 6.92 3.26 16.38
C ILE A 62 8.37 2.76 16.47
N GLU A 63 8.75 2.19 17.60
CA GLU A 63 10.10 1.68 17.84
C GLU A 63 10.50 0.59 16.85
N LYS A 64 11.74 0.66 16.36
CA LYS A 64 12.21 -0.22 15.30
C LYS A 64 12.30 -1.68 15.76
N GLU A 65 12.69 -1.90 17.02
CA GLU A 65 12.75 -3.23 17.63
C GLU A 65 11.38 -3.91 17.64
N PHE A 66 10.30 -3.12 17.79
CA PHE A 66 8.95 -3.64 17.66
C PHE A 66 8.62 -3.96 16.20
N LEU A 67 8.90 -3.02 15.28
CA LEU A 67 8.60 -3.17 13.86
C LEU A 67 9.32 -4.36 13.20
N LEU A 68 10.55 -4.66 13.63
CA LEU A 68 11.38 -5.71 13.04
C LEU A 68 11.30 -7.04 13.80
N ASN A 69 10.38 -7.18 14.76
CA ASN A 69 10.19 -8.46 15.43
C ASN A 69 9.40 -9.44 14.56
N GLU A 70 9.69 -10.73 14.73
CA GLU A 70 9.10 -11.80 13.91
C GLU A 70 7.58 -11.96 14.13
N GLU A 71 7.05 -11.60 15.30
CA GLU A 71 5.62 -11.73 15.58
C GLU A 71 4.81 -10.70 14.77
N TYR A 72 5.22 -9.43 14.81
CA TYR A 72 4.55 -8.33 14.11
C TYR A 72 4.67 -8.50 12.58
N VAL A 73 5.85 -8.86 12.10
CA VAL A 73 6.06 -9.14 10.67
C VAL A 73 5.29 -10.39 10.24
N GLY A 74 5.23 -11.43 11.07
CA GLY A 74 4.45 -12.64 10.81
C GLY A 74 2.94 -12.39 10.76
N LEU A 75 2.41 -11.44 11.53
CA LEU A 75 1.02 -11.00 11.41
C LEU A 75 0.78 -10.30 10.07
N MET A 76 1.67 -9.39 9.66
CA MET A 76 1.60 -8.74 8.35
C MET A 76 1.59 -9.76 7.20
N GLU A 77 2.48 -10.75 7.23
CA GLU A 77 2.55 -11.81 6.24
C GLU A 77 1.24 -12.60 6.15
N GLN A 78 0.60 -12.89 7.29
CA GLN A 78 -0.67 -13.61 7.34
C GLN A 78 -1.84 -12.76 6.86
N ILE A 79 -1.84 -11.45 7.11
CA ILE A 79 -2.84 -10.54 6.53
C ILE A 79 -2.70 -10.55 5.00
N LEU A 80 -1.47 -10.40 4.48
CA LEU A 80 -1.22 -10.43 3.03
C LEU A 80 -1.57 -11.79 2.41
N HIS A 81 -1.41 -12.88 3.15
CA HIS A 81 -1.89 -14.19 2.72
C HIS A 81 -3.42 -14.20 2.52
N GLN A 82 -4.20 -13.66 3.47
CA GLN A 82 -5.65 -13.57 3.33
C GLN A 82 -6.07 -12.67 2.16
N ALA A 83 -5.37 -11.54 1.98
CA ALA A 83 -5.61 -10.64 0.85
C ALA A 83 -5.36 -11.35 -0.50
N ALA A 84 -4.26 -12.09 -0.62
CA ALA A 84 -3.97 -12.88 -1.83
C ALA A 84 -4.99 -14.01 -2.06
N CYS A 85 -5.44 -14.70 -1.02
CA CYS A 85 -6.49 -15.72 -1.16
C CYS A 85 -7.80 -15.11 -1.69
N TYR A 86 -8.15 -13.90 -1.24
CA TYR A 86 -9.29 -13.16 -1.80
C TYR A 86 -9.07 -12.79 -3.27
N GLU A 87 -7.92 -12.20 -3.59
CA GLU A 87 -7.57 -11.78 -4.95
C GLU A 87 -7.55 -12.94 -5.96
N PHE A 88 -7.11 -14.12 -5.52
CA PHE A 88 -7.12 -15.35 -6.33
C PHE A 88 -8.47 -16.09 -6.33
N GLY A 89 -9.48 -15.59 -5.62
CA GLY A 89 -10.82 -16.18 -5.58
C GLY A 89 -10.97 -17.42 -4.67
N ASP A 90 -9.97 -17.71 -3.84
CA ASP A 90 -10.03 -18.79 -2.84
C ASP A 90 -10.93 -18.43 -1.64
N LEU A 91 -11.12 -17.12 -1.40
CA LEU A 91 -12.01 -16.57 -0.37
C LEU A 91 -12.91 -15.47 -0.95
N ASP A 92 -14.12 -15.32 -0.40
CA ASP A 92 -14.93 -14.13 -0.63
C ASP A 92 -14.50 -12.96 0.28
N PHE A 93 -15.04 -11.77 0.00
CA PHE A 93 -14.69 -10.56 0.74
C PHE A 93 -14.93 -10.69 2.26
N ASP A 94 -16.10 -11.18 2.65
CA ASP A 94 -16.50 -11.21 4.06
C ASP A 94 -15.70 -12.25 4.86
N SER A 95 -15.32 -13.34 4.21
CA SER A 95 -14.49 -14.40 4.80
C SER A 95 -13.05 -13.94 4.97
N HIS A 96 -12.46 -13.24 3.99
CA HIS A 96 -11.09 -12.73 4.17
C HIS A 96 -11.02 -11.71 5.31
N ILE A 97 -11.97 -10.77 5.41
CA ILE A 97 -11.98 -9.77 6.49
C ILE A 97 -12.18 -10.44 7.86
N ARG A 98 -13.13 -11.39 7.96
CA ARG A 98 -13.31 -12.14 9.22
C ARG A 98 -12.06 -12.88 9.65
N ASN A 99 -11.36 -13.52 8.71
CA ASN A 99 -10.14 -14.26 9.03
C ASN A 99 -9.04 -13.31 9.54
N ILE A 100 -8.90 -12.13 8.94
CA ILE A 100 -7.96 -11.10 9.40
C ILE A 100 -8.36 -10.58 10.79
N ASP A 101 -9.65 -10.30 11.02
CA ASP A 101 -10.13 -9.85 12.33
C ASP A 101 -9.87 -10.88 13.43
N GLN A 102 -10.17 -12.16 13.17
CA GLN A 102 -9.91 -13.24 14.12
C GLN A 102 -8.43 -13.45 14.41
N LEU A 103 -7.58 -13.28 13.38
CA LEU A 103 -6.13 -13.33 13.53
C LEU A 103 -5.60 -12.19 14.40
N ILE A 104 -6.10 -10.97 14.21
CA ILE A 104 -5.51 -9.76 14.79
C ILE A 104 -6.12 -9.40 16.15
N ALA A 105 -7.42 -9.64 16.36
CA ALA A 105 -8.12 -9.23 17.57
C ALA A 105 -7.44 -9.64 18.89
N PRO A 106 -6.84 -10.85 19.02
CA PRO A 106 -6.11 -11.23 20.24
C PRO A 106 -4.85 -10.40 20.53
N HIS A 107 -4.26 -9.79 19.50
CA HIS A 107 -3.02 -9.01 19.59
C HIS A 107 -3.28 -7.49 19.66
N SER A 108 -4.53 -7.06 19.44
CA SER A 108 -4.90 -5.65 19.32
C SER A 108 -4.75 -4.88 20.64
N ARG A 109 -4.05 -3.75 20.56
CA ARG A 109 -3.88 -2.73 21.62
C ARG A 109 -4.69 -1.46 21.33
N GLN A 110 -5.09 -1.25 20.07
CA GLN A 110 -5.89 -0.10 19.63
C GLN A 110 -7.35 -0.50 19.39
N GLN A 111 -8.14 -0.63 20.45
CA GLN A 111 -9.54 -1.09 20.36
C GLN A 111 -10.41 -0.16 19.52
N TRP A 112 -10.19 1.16 19.62
CA TRP A 112 -10.92 2.15 18.81
C TRP A 112 -10.73 1.92 17.30
N LEU A 113 -9.52 1.58 16.87
CA LEU A 113 -9.21 1.33 15.47
C LEU A 113 -9.77 -0.02 15.03
N LEU A 114 -9.68 -1.05 15.88
CA LEU A 114 -10.25 -2.37 15.59
C LEU A 114 -11.77 -2.29 15.34
N GLU A 115 -12.49 -1.56 16.20
CA GLU A 115 -13.94 -1.32 16.04
C GLU A 115 -14.25 -0.46 14.80
N GLY A 116 -13.41 0.55 14.53
CA GLY A 116 -13.49 1.37 13.32
C GLY A 116 -13.34 0.54 12.05
N LEU A 117 -12.33 -0.34 11.98
CA LEU A 117 -12.10 -1.23 10.84
C LEU A 117 -13.26 -2.21 10.64
N ARG A 118 -13.79 -2.81 11.73
CA ARG A 118 -14.98 -3.68 11.64
C ARG A 118 -16.19 -2.95 11.06
N THR A 119 -16.38 -1.68 11.43
CA THR A 119 -17.45 -0.84 10.88
C THR A 119 -17.19 -0.51 9.42
N TYR A 120 -15.97 -0.08 9.10
CA TYR A 120 -15.54 0.26 7.74
C TYR A 120 -15.74 -0.89 6.76
N PHE A 121 -15.25 -2.09 7.12
CA PHE A 121 -15.37 -3.28 6.27
C PHE A 121 -16.77 -3.91 6.23
N SER A 122 -17.73 -3.41 7.02
CA SER A 122 -19.13 -3.85 6.94
C SER A 122 -19.89 -3.24 5.76
N ARG A 123 -19.31 -2.23 5.10
CA ARG A 123 -19.94 -1.49 3.99
C ARG A 123 -19.29 -1.88 2.65
N LYS A 124 -20.10 -1.99 1.60
CA LYS A 124 -19.66 -2.20 0.22
C LYS A 124 -20.39 -1.23 -0.71
N PRO A 125 -19.70 -0.52 -1.62
CA PRO A 125 -18.23 -0.47 -1.77
C PRO A 125 -17.53 0.20 -0.57
N LEU A 126 -16.23 -0.05 -0.42
CA LEU A 126 -15.40 0.63 0.59
C LEU A 126 -15.21 2.09 0.19
N VAL A 127 -15.74 3.01 0.98
CA VAL A 127 -15.65 4.46 0.76
C VAL A 127 -15.28 5.12 2.07
N THR A 128 -14.82 6.37 2.03
CA THR A 128 -14.39 7.12 3.21
C THR A 128 -15.38 7.01 4.39
N ASP A 129 -14.87 6.59 5.55
CA ASP A 129 -15.57 6.52 6.83
C ASP A 129 -14.63 7.01 7.94
N GLY A 130 -14.81 8.27 8.35
CA GLY A 130 -13.91 8.91 9.29
C GLY A 130 -12.50 9.08 8.72
N GLU A 131 -11.51 8.47 9.39
CA GLU A 131 -10.08 8.51 9.02
C GLU A 131 -9.69 7.37 8.04
N LEU A 132 -10.65 6.52 7.65
CA LEU A 132 -10.42 5.36 6.78
C LEU A 132 -11.03 5.57 5.40
N GLY A 133 -10.39 5.01 4.38
CA GLY A 133 -10.82 5.00 3.00
C GLY A 133 -10.69 6.33 2.28
N THR A 134 -10.49 6.24 0.97
CA THR A 134 -10.65 7.35 0.02
C THR A 134 -12.04 7.31 -0.62
N SER A 135 -12.42 8.37 -1.33
CA SER A 135 -13.66 8.40 -2.13
C SER A 135 -13.60 7.47 -3.34
N ASN A 136 -12.42 6.99 -3.71
CA ASN A 136 -12.20 6.05 -4.80
C ASN A 136 -12.01 4.63 -4.25
N SER A 137 -13.07 3.82 -4.29
CA SER A 137 -13.07 2.50 -3.64
C SER A 137 -11.98 1.55 -4.15
N ALA A 138 -11.56 1.68 -5.41
CA ALA A 138 -10.48 0.87 -5.97
C ALA A 138 -9.13 1.15 -5.29
N LEU A 139 -8.93 2.35 -4.72
CA LEU A 139 -7.71 2.70 -3.97
C LEU A 139 -7.72 2.15 -2.54
N ASN A 140 -8.88 1.67 -2.07
CA ASN A 140 -9.06 1.14 -0.73
C ASN A 140 -8.81 -0.38 -0.67
N ARG A 141 -8.47 -1.01 -1.80
CA ARG A 141 -8.26 -2.47 -1.92
C ARG A 141 -7.14 -3.04 -1.04
N GLY A 142 -6.19 -2.18 -0.64
CA GLY A 142 -5.11 -2.57 0.28
C GLY A 142 -5.46 -2.45 1.77
N ASP A 143 -6.58 -1.81 2.13
CA ASP A 143 -6.83 -1.34 3.51
C ASP A 143 -6.95 -2.46 4.54
N ALA A 144 -7.14 -3.71 4.11
CA ALA A 144 -7.11 -4.86 5.00
C ALA A 144 -5.82 -4.93 5.85
N LEU A 145 -4.71 -4.36 5.36
CA LEU A 145 -3.46 -4.27 6.11
C LEU A 145 -3.50 -3.29 7.29
N LEU A 146 -4.46 -2.35 7.35
CA LEU A 146 -4.61 -1.43 8.46
C LEU A 146 -4.96 -2.12 9.78
N TYR A 147 -5.48 -3.36 9.74
CA TYR A 147 -5.61 -4.19 10.94
C TYR A 147 -4.28 -4.36 11.68
N LEU A 148 -3.15 -4.41 10.98
CA LEU A 148 -1.82 -4.51 11.57
C LEU A 148 -1.54 -3.34 12.55
N LEU A 149 -2.01 -2.13 12.23
CA LEU A 149 -1.82 -0.94 13.05
C LEU A 149 -2.61 -0.98 14.36
N THR A 150 -3.44 -1.99 14.56
CA THR A 150 -4.12 -2.19 15.84
C THR A 150 -3.22 -2.81 16.90
N VAL A 151 -2.10 -3.44 16.50
CA VAL A 151 -1.21 -4.21 17.38
C VAL A 151 -0.23 -3.35 18.19
N PRO A 152 0.39 -2.28 17.66
CA PRO A 152 1.34 -1.47 18.44
C PRO A 152 0.69 -0.83 19.67
N ASP A 153 1.36 -0.97 20.82
CA ASP A 153 0.98 -0.27 22.06
C ASP A 153 1.65 1.11 22.12
N VAL A 154 1.14 2.03 21.31
CA VAL A 154 1.63 3.40 21.18
C VAL A 154 0.48 4.40 21.28
N PRO A 155 0.76 5.69 21.56
CA PRO A 155 -0.25 6.74 21.52
C PRO A 155 -1.06 6.77 20.22
N ALA A 156 -2.36 7.06 20.32
CA ALA A 156 -3.28 7.01 19.19
C ALA A 156 -2.95 8.03 18.08
N ASP A 157 -2.28 9.14 18.39
CA ASP A 157 -1.79 10.12 17.42
C ASP A 157 -0.69 9.53 16.52
N ILE A 158 0.17 8.65 17.04
CA ILE A 158 1.16 7.91 16.23
C ILE A 158 0.45 6.98 15.24
N ILE A 159 -0.60 6.28 15.69
CA ILE A 159 -1.41 5.41 14.83
C ILE A 159 -2.13 6.21 13.74
N ARG A 160 -2.78 7.32 14.08
CA ARG A 160 -3.44 8.21 13.10
C ARG A 160 -2.46 8.73 12.05
N LYS A 161 -1.30 9.21 12.50
CA LYS A 161 -0.22 9.65 11.61
C LYS A 161 0.24 8.53 10.67
N THR A 162 0.28 7.29 11.15
CA THR A 162 0.62 6.13 10.33
C THR A 162 -0.47 5.81 9.30
N ILE A 163 -1.75 5.97 9.67
CA ILE A 163 -2.88 5.86 8.74
C ILE A 163 -2.80 6.95 7.66
N ASP A 164 -2.48 8.18 8.02
CA ASP A 164 -2.25 9.25 7.03
C ASP A 164 -1.13 8.87 6.05
N TYR A 165 -0.03 8.33 6.57
CA TYR A 165 1.09 7.84 5.75
C TYR A 165 0.70 6.66 4.85
N TRP A 166 -0.18 5.78 5.31
CA TRP A 166 -0.73 4.69 4.50
C TRP A 166 -1.48 5.24 3.29
N TYR A 167 -2.40 6.19 3.50
CA TYR A 167 -3.20 6.77 2.42
C TYR A 167 -2.40 7.70 1.50
N LEU A 168 -1.23 8.16 1.94
CA LEU A 168 -0.26 8.79 1.05
C LEU A 168 0.52 7.77 0.21
N LEU A 169 0.87 6.61 0.76
CA LEU A 169 1.74 5.63 0.12
C LEU A 169 0.99 4.69 -0.84
N VAL A 170 0.02 3.95 -0.31
CA VAL A 170 -0.57 2.82 -1.02
C VAL A 170 -1.53 3.27 -2.12
N PRO A 171 -2.47 4.19 -1.89
CA PRO A 171 -3.26 4.78 -2.98
C PRO A 171 -2.39 5.35 -4.09
N SER A 172 -1.24 5.95 -3.77
CA SER A 172 -0.33 6.46 -4.80
C SER A 172 0.33 5.36 -5.63
N PHE A 173 0.68 4.22 -5.01
CA PHE A 173 1.14 3.06 -5.75
C PHE A 173 0.07 2.51 -6.69
N LEU A 174 -1.15 2.32 -6.17
CA LEU A 174 -2.27 1.75 -6.92
C LEU A 174 -2.69 2.66 -8.07
N LEU A 175 -2.86 3.96 -7.80
CA LEU A 175 -3.21 4.94 -8.83
C LEU A 175 -2.11 5.05 -9.88
N MET A 176 -0.83 5.00 -9.48
CA MET A 176 0.27 5.01 -10.44
C MET A 176 0.29 3.75 -11.31
N ASP A 177 -0.01 2.58 -10.75
CA ASP A 177 -0.16 1.31 -11.48
C ASP A 177 -1.29 1.41 -12.52
N ASP A 178 -2.47 1.82 -12.07
CA ASP A 178 -3.67 1.97 -12.91
C ASP A 178 -3.46 3.05 -14.01
N ILE A 179 -2.75 4.15 -13.70
CA ILE A 179 -2.32 5.15 -14.70
C ILE A 179 -1.34 4.54 -15.70
N MET A 180 -0.44 3.67 -15.25
CA MET A 180 0.56 3.04 -16.09
C MET A 180 -0.03 2.01 -17.05
N ASP A 181 -1.09 1.32 -16.62
CA ASP A 181 -1.73 0.22 -17.32
C ASP A 181 -3.10 0.59 -17.93
N LEU A 182 -3.44 1.88 -17.93
CA LEU A 182 -4.69 2.49 -18.43
C LEU A 182 -5.28 1.84 -19.69
N LYS A 183 -4.44 1.55 -20.70
CA LYS A 183 -4.89 0.93 -21.95
C LYS A 183 -5.32 -0.52 -21.75
N GLU A 184 -4.51 -1.29 -21.03
CA GLU A 184 -4.79 -2.70 -20.75
C GLU A 184 -6.00 -2.84 -19.84
N ASP A 185 -6.11 -2.00 -18.81
CA ASP A 185 -7.25 -1.95 -17.89
C ASP A 185 -8.57 -1.69 -18.63
N GLN A 186 -8.55 -0.71 -19.55
CA GLN A 186 -9.71 -0.36 -20.36
C GLN A 186 -10.13 -1.50 -21.29
N GLU A 187 -9.16 -2.19 -21.91
CA GLU A 187 -9.42 -3.30 -22.83
C GLU A 187 -9.93 -4.56 -22.10
N LYS A 188 -9.46 -4.82 -20.88
CA LYS A 188 -9.80 -6.02 -20.09
C LYS A 188 -10.95 -5.82 -19.10
N ASN A 189 -11.43 -4.59 -18.93
CA ASN A 189 -12.47 -4.23 -17.96
C ASN A 189 -12.11 -4.67 -16.53
N GLU A 190 -10.83 -4.47 -16.17
CA GLU A 190 -10.30 -4.78 -14.84
C GLU A 190 -10.69 -3.69 -13.82
N GLU A 191 -10.62 -4.04 -12.53
CA GLU A 191 -10.87 -3.08 -11.45
C GLU A 191 -9.74 -2.03 -11.44
N SER A 192 -10.08 -0.79 -11.79
CA SER A 192 -9.12 0.31 -11.95
C SER A 192 -9.66 1.58 -11.28
N SER A 193 -8.80 2.29 -10.56
CA SER A 193 -9.12 3.59 -9.98
C SER A 193 -9.47 4.63 -11.04
N MET A 194 -9.09 4.40 -12.30
CA MET A 194 -9.41 5.27 -13.43
C MET A 194 -10.90 5.29 -13.79
N TRP A 195 -11.71 4.31 -13.36
CA TRP A 195 -13.17 4.40 -13.47
C TRP A 195 -13.78 5.56 -12.70
N HIS A 196 -13.11 6.01 -11.63
CA HIS A 196 -13.53 7.17 -10.85
C HIS A 196 -13.25 8.49 -11.57
N TYR A 197 -12.06 8.63 -12.18
CA TYR A 197 -11.62 9.88 -12.82
C TYR A 197 -12.10 10.01 -14.27
N GLY A 198 -12.23 8.88 -14.97
CA GLY A 198 -12.43 8.81 -16.41
C GLY A 198 -11.14 8.49 -17.18
N PHE A 199 -11.29 7.84 -18.32
CA PHE A 199 -10.19 7.43 -19.22
C PHE A 199 -9.85 8.48 -20.28
N ASP A 200 -10.51 9.65 -20.24
CA ASP A 200 -10.20 10.76 -21.11
C ASP A 200 -9.05 11.62 -20.56
N ALA A 201 -8.61 12.60 -21.35
CA ALA A 201 -7.52 13.47 -20.98
C ALA A 201 -7.80 14.29 -19.69
N ALA A 202 -9.07 14.60 -19.39
CA ALA A 202 -9.44 15.33 -18.18
C ALA A 202 -9.32 14.43 -16.93
N GLY A 203 -9.82 13.20 -17.02
CA GLY A 203 -9.70 12.20 -15.96
C GLY A 203 -8.25 11.82 -15.67
N VAL A 204 -7.45 11.61 -16.71
CA VAL A 204 -6.01 11.32 -16.56
C VAL A 204 -5.27 12.51 -15.92
N ARG A 205 -5.59 13.75 -16.30
CA ARG A 205 -5.03 14.96 -15.65
C ARG A 205 -5.42 15.04 -14.17
N ALA A 206 -6.67 14.71 -13.82
CA ALA A 206 -7.13 14.69 -12.43
C ALA A 206 -6.40 13.62 -11.60
N ALA A 207 -6.28 12.40 -12.12
CA ALA A 207 -5.55 11.30 -11.48
C ALA A 207 -4.07 11.64 -11.27
N VAL A 208 -3.40 12.22 -12.28
CA VAL A 208 -2.02 12.71 -12.17
C VAL A 208 -1.89 13.79 -11.11
N SER A 209 -2.81 14.76 -11.06
CA SER A 209 -2.78 15.82 -10.06
C SER A 209 -2.94 15.28 -8.63
N GLU A 210 -3.75 14.25 -8.44
CA GLU A 210 -3.93 13.61 -7.13
C GLU A 210 -2.65 12.89 -6.69
N VAL A 211 -2.06 12.09 -7.58
CA VAL A 211 -0.83 11.36 -7.25
C VAL A 211 0.34 12.33 -6.97
N GLU A 212 0.45 13.43 -7.72
CA GLU A 212 1.44 14.48 -7.47
C GLU A 212 1.25 15.17 -6.12
N SER A 213 0.00 15.40 -5.71
CA SER A 213 -0.31 15.96 -4.39
C SER A 213 0.12 15.01 -3.27
N ASN A 214 -0.15 13.72 -3.43
CA ASN A 214 0.30 12.71 -2.47
C ASN A 214 1.83 12.61 -2.41
N PHE A 215 2.51 12.69 -3.55
CA PHE A 215 3.98 12.68 -3.60
C PHE A 215 4.58 13.88 -2.88
N ALA A 216 4.02 15.07 -3.05
CA ALA A 216 4.49 16.27 -2.35
C ALA A 216 4.39 16.10 -0.83
N ARG A 217 3.27 15.55 -0.33
CA ARG A 217 3.08 15.25 1.10
C ARG A 217 3.99 14.13 1.59
N LEU A 218 4.25 13.11 0.78
CA LEU A 218 5.24 12.07 1.10
C LEU A 218 6.66 12.65 1.16
N GLU A 219 6.98 13.63 0.31
CA GLU A 219 8.31 14.27 0.28
C GLU A 219 8.61 15.00 1.58
N GLU A 220 7.59 15.57 2.25
CA GLU A 220 7.73 16.20 3.57
C GLU A 220 8.14 15.21 4.66
N VAL A 221 7.80 13.93 4.49
CA VAL A 221 8.07 12.84 5.45
C VAL A 221 9.35 12.08 5.07
N ASN A 222 9.50 11.79 3.78
CA ASN A 222 10.61 11.07 3.20
C ASN A 222 10.95 11.68 1.83
N PRO A 223 11.90 12.63 1.78
CA PRO A 223 12.24 13.35 0.55
C PRO A 223 12.65 12.44 -0.60
N LEU A 224 13.42 11.38 -0.32
CA LEU A 224 13.88 10.45 -1.35
C LEU A 224 12.73 9.63 -1.94
N LEU A 225 11.75 9.25 -1.10
CA LEU A 225 10.57 8.53 -1.58
C LEU A 225 9.69 9.40 -2.48
N GLY A 226 9.40 10.64 -2.07
CA GLY A 226 8.65 11.59 -2.90
C GLY A 226 9.33 11.85 -4.24
N GLN A 227 10.66 12.01 -4.24
CA GLN A 227 11.46 12.19 -5.47
C GLN A 227 11.51 10.94 -6.35
N PHE A 228 11.59 9.75 -5.75
CA PHE A 228 11.52 8.48 -6.48
C PHE A 228 10.21 8.34 -7.24
N PHE A 229 9.09 8.62 -6.57
CA PHE A 229 7.76 8.58 -7.17
C PHE A 229 7.59 9.61 -8.28
N ARG A 230 7.98 10.86 -8.03
CA ARG A 230 7.93 11.93 -9.05
C ARG A 230 8.76 11.55 -10.28
N SER A 231 9.98 11.05 -10.08
CA SER A 231 10.85 10.63 -11.19
C SER A 231 10.22 9.49 -12.00
N THR A 232 9.56 8.54 -11.34
CA THR A 232 8.88 7.42 -11.99
C THR A 232 7.70 7.90 -12.83
N LEU A 233 6.89 8.81 -12.29
CA LEU A 233 5.78 9.42 -13.01
C LEU A 233 6.26 10.24 -14.21
N GLU A 234 7.29 11.07 -14.04
CA GLU A 234 7.85 11.88 -15.13
C GLU A 234 8.40 11.02 -16.26
N GLN A 235 9.10 9.92 -15.95
CA GLN A 235 9.54 8.96 -16.97
C GLN A 235 8.35 8.37 -17.73
N LYS A 236 7.24 8.07 -17.06
CA LYS A 236 6.04 7.53 -17.71
C LYS A 236 5.34 8.56 -18.59
N LYS A 237 5.27 9.83 -18.15
CA LYS A 237 4.71 10.93 -18.96
C LYS A 237 5.44 11.13 -20.30
N GLN A 238 6.71 10.72 -20.39
CA GLN A 238 7.47 10.75 -21.65
C GLN A 238 7.15 9.61 -22.62
N THR A 239 6.29 8.64 -22.24
CA THR A 239 5.93 7.55 -23.15
C THR A 239 4.96 8.03 -24.23
N PRO A 240 5.03 7.50 -25.48
CA PRO A 240 4.22 7.99 -26.59
C PRO A 240 2.70 7.93 -26.33
N TYR A 241 2.25 6.88 -25.65
CA TYR A 241 0.84 6.71 -25.30
C TYR A 241 0.36 7.82 -24.36
N PHE A 242 1.12 8.11 -23.31
CA PHE A 242 0.77 9.13 -22.32
C PHE A 242 0.80 10.53 -22.92
N GLN A 243 1.79 10.81 -23.79
CA GLN A 243 1.83 12.06 -24.54
C GLN A 243 0.65 12.22 -25.49
N THR A 244 0.15 11.13 -26.10
CA THR A 244 -1.02 11.20 -26.98
C THR A 244 -2.26 11.63 -26.17
N ILE A 245 -2.53 10.96 -25.06
CA ILE A 245 -3.69 11.27 -24.19
C ILE A 245 -3.63 12.67 -23.61
N LEU A 246 -2.44 13.14 -23.18
CA LEU A 246 -2.32 14.46 -22.56
C LEU A 246 -2.34 15.62 -23.57
N ASN A 247 -2.05 15.36 -24.84
CA ASN A 247 -2.07 16.38 -25.88
C ASN A 247 -3.42 16.48 -26.63
N ASP A 248 -4.29 15.49 -26.44
CA ASP A 248 -5.71 15.54 -26.82
C ASP A 248 -6.55 16.34 -25.78
#